data_AF-I1CU11-F1
#
_entry.id   AF-I1CU11-F1
#
_cell.length_a   1.000
_cell.length_b   1.000
_cell.length_c   1.000
_cell.angle_alpha   90.00
_cell.angle_beta   90.00
_cell.angle_gamma   90.00
#
_symmetry.space_group_name_H-M   'P 1'
#
loop_
_entity.id
_entity.type
_entity.pdbx_description
1 polymer ?
#
loop_
_entity_poly.entity_id
_entity_poly.type
_entity_poly.pdbx_seq_one_letter_code
_entity_poly.pdbx_strand_id
1 'polypeptide(L)'
;MAITNMLETMSQTTPLSKHDDTPNSGFQPQLFMLRILAACMQHHWKHHQSKREKAKRRPALQRSDAVGLPEGLSLADPPQLDESLAKHIIHVISRILSQVSSLEDREQHGFVVANESKSVVDYRPGFADMHQASCRVLAYVSASNWNTTFSMFRSRILHLTSTSEENPEVADIVMLECASLNSKRLSMVLTELCASALHLKKPVQQWIAVALRKAIWNWIESYTSEFMSLCHNQRRLEGSPEILFDIFNSLADTAKKKAVFWPAQTMLLVLCPDIMFSTSIVGGNAYNKKAAFLSALSKAMKGDRMGELAAICYVDLCRAATYVSKDEMTAIRQIVPDVENELIDKLFDPHRYLSAEDKTNSLGVSIDYQRLMADCIVAMFRLDVERTVSTLIPLCFEFTAPTIFKVSVVKAAVIIASEENQLPWIASISALHGPLCSRIRTLFLEYYQSELREKSDTSSQSSRKGGSRLKKEVKTASSERLELILDVLHLYQTDPQLAILVYKKEQTPSFDQLTFP
;
A
#
# COMPACT_ATOMS: atom_id res chain seq x y z
N MET A 1 -16.88 -31.48 1.83
CA MET A 1 -15.97 -32.64 1.74
C MET A 1 -14.59 -32.27 1.22
N ALA A 2 -14.40 -31.75 0.00
CA ALA A 2 -13.05 -31.40 -0.48
C ALA A 2 -12.35 -30.29 0.33
N ILE A 3 -13.04 -29.18 0.62
CA ILE A 3 -12.49 -28.05 1.41
C ILE A 3 -12.18 -28.47 2.86
N THR A 4 -13.08 -29.23 3.49
CA THR A 4 -12.90 -29.73 4.86
C THR A 4 -11.67 -30.64 4.96
N ASN A 5 -11.44 -31.53 3.99
CA ASN A 5 -10.27 -32.41 3.98
C ASN A 5 -8.95 -31.61 3.73
N MET A 6 -9.01 -30.57 2.88
CA MET A 6 -7.86 -29.67 2.69
C MET A 6 -7.51 -28.90 3.97
N LEU A 7 -8.52 -28.36 4.68
CA LEU A 7 -8.32 -27.64 5.94
C LEU A 7 -7.81 -28.56 7.05
N GLU A 8 -8.31 -29.79 7.11
CA GLU A 8 -7.82 -30.81 8.03
C GLU A 8 -6.34 -31.10 7.78
N THR A 9 -5.93 -31.27 6.52
CA THR A 9 -4.53 -31.44 6.11
C THR A 9 -3.66 -30.22 6.50
N MET A 10 -4.18 -28.99 6.30
CA MET A 10 -3.49 -27.75 6.69
C MET A 10 -3.39 -27.57 8.22
N SER A 11 -4.34 -28.09 8.98
CA SER A 11 -4.34 -28.01 10.44
C SER A 11 -3.41 -29.03 11.11
N GLN A 12 -3.18 -30.17 10.45
CA GLN A 12 -2.36 -31.29 10.95
C GLN A 12 -0.85 -31.10 10.75
N THR A 13 -0.43 -30.21 9.86
CA THR A 13 0.99 -29.89 9.65
C THR A 13 1.61 -29.23 10.91
N THR A 14 2.49 -29.96 11.58
CA THR A 14 3.16 -29.62 12.85
C THR A 14 4.04 -28.36 12.74
N PRO A 15 4.16 -27.53 13.80
CA PRO A 15 5.21 -26.51 13.84
C PRO A 15 6.59 -27.18 13.79
N LEU A 16 7.47 -26.67 12.92
CA LEU A 16 8.85 -27.13 12.80
C LEU A 16 9.56 -27.11 14.17
N SER A 17 10.15 -28.25 14.54
CA SER A 17 11.03 -28.40 15.69
C SER A 17 12.20 -27.41 15.62
N LYS A 18 12.66 -26.92 16.77
CA LYS A 18 13.67 -25.87 16.96
C LYS A 18 15.07 -26.15 16.36
N HIS A 19 15.26 -27.24 15.61
CA HIS A 19 16.59 -27.75 15.24
C HIS A 19 16.78 -28.20 13.78
N ASP A 20 15.81 -28.05 12.89
CA ASP A 20 16.02 -28.40 11.47
C ASP A 20 16.42 -27.18 10.64
N ASP A 21 17.72 -27.12 10.28
CA ASP A 21 18.33 -26.17 9.34
C ASP A 21 17.89 -26.41 7.87
N THR A 22 16.64 -26.82 7.63
CA THR A 22 16.06 -26.87 6.28
C THR A 22 14.81 -25.98 6.18
N PRO A 23 14.95 -24.72 5.72
CA PRO A 23 13.90 -23.70 5.85
C PRO A 23 12.68 -23.86 4.89
N ASN A 24 12.58 -24.92 4.07
CA ASN A 24 11.66 -24.94 2.92
C ASN A 24 10.69 -26.14 2.80
N SER A 25 10.81 -27.24 3.56
CA SER A 25 10.06 -28.47 3.24
C SER A 25 8.61 -28.49 3.76
N GLY A 26 8.32 -27.86 4.90
CA GLY A 26 6.96 -27.88 5.50
C GLY A 26 6.00 -26.81 4.98
N PHE A 27 6.50 -25.64 4.56
CA PHE A 27 5.68 -24.50 4.16
C PHE A 27 5.13 -24.61 2.73
N GLN A 28 5.83 -25.32 1.84
CA GLN A 28 5.48 -25.38 0.43
C GLN A 28 4.16 -26.13 0.15
N PRO A 29 3.83 -27.26 0.83
CA PRO A 29 2.52 -27.89 0.73
C PRO A 29 1.38 -27.03 1.30
N GLN A 30 1.61 -26.35 2.44
CA GLN A 30 0.63 -25.45 3.05
C GLN A 30 0.32 -24.25 2.14
N LEU A 31 1.36 -23.60 1.61
CA LEU A 31 1.22 -22.49 0.68
C LEU A 31 0.49 -22.92 -0.60
N PHE A 32 0.79 -24.11 -1.13
CA PHE A 32 0.10 -24.64 -2.30
C PHE A 32 -1.40 -24.84 -2.05
N MET A 33 -1.78 -25.49 -0.94
CA MET A 33 -3.18 -25.68 -0.57
C MET A 33 -3.90 -24.34 -0.34
N LEU A 34 -3.23 -23.40 0.32
CA LEU A 34 -3.75 -22.07 0.59
C LEU A 34 -3.96 -21.26 -0.70
N ARG A 35 -3.04 -21.35 -1.68
CA ARG A 35 -3.19 -20.74 -3.01
C ARG A 35 -4.37 -21.33 -3.77
N ILE A 36 -4.55 -22.65 -3.74
CA ILE A 36 -5.72 -23.31 -4.35
C ILE A 36 -7.00 -22.80 -3.69
N LEU A 37 -7.08 -22.79 -2.36
CA LEU A 37 -8.25 -22.34 -1.63
C LEU A 37 -8.59 -20.87 -1.96
N ALA A 38 -7.59 -19.99 -1.93
CA ALA A 38 -7.73 -18.58 -2.30
C ALA A 38 -8.25 -18.43 -3.74
N ALA A 39 -7.67 -19.15 -4.70
CA ALA A 39 -8.06 -19.09 -6.11
C ALA A 39 -9.51 -19.59 -6.31
N CYS A 40 -9.88 -20.71 -5.68
CA CYS A 40 -11.24 -21.25 -5.74
C CYS A 40 -12.27 -20.27 -5.17
N MET A 41 -11.99 -19.69 -4.00
CA MET A 41 -12.86 -18.70 -3.35
C MET A 41 -13.00 -17.43 -4.20
N GLN A 42 -11.90 -16.90 -4.73
CA GLN A 42 -11.92 -15.74 -5.62
C GLN A 42 -12.72 -16.00 -6.90
N HIS A 43 -12.50 -17.14 -7.55
CA HIS A 43 -13.24 -17.51 -8.76
C HIS A 43 -14.74 -17.66 -8.47
N HIS A 44 -15.10 -18.31 -7.36
CA HIS A 44 -16.49 -18.45 -6.95
C HIS A 44 -17.15 -17.09 -6.69
N TRP A 45 -16.46 -16.18 -6.00
CA TRP A 45 -16.95 -14.83 -5.75
C TRP A 45 -17.16 -14.04 -7.05
N LYS A 46 -16.16 -14.02 -7.95
CA LYS A 46 -16.27 -13.37 -9.27
C LYS A 46 -17.42 -13.95 -10.10
N HIS A 47 -17.60 -15.28 -10.09
CA HIS A 47 -18.71 -15.92 -10.78
C HIS A 47 -20.07 -15.49 -10.21
N HIS A 48 -20.19 -15.42 -8.89
CA HIS A 48 -21.41 -14.94 -8.21
C HIS A 48 -21.74 -13.49 -8.57
N GLN A 49 -20.74 -12.61 -8.57
CA GLN A 49 -20.90 -11.22 -8.99
C GLN A 49 -21.37 -11.12 -10.44
N SER A 50 -20.71 -11.82 -11.37
CA SER A 50 -21.10 -11.84 -12.80
C SER A 50 -22.53 -12.33 -13.00
N LYS A 51 -22.96 -13.37 -12.28
CA LYS A 51 -24.33 -13.89 -12.33
C LYS A 51 -25.34 -12.84 -11.84
N ARG A 52 -25.02 -12.13 -10.77
CA ARG A 52 -25.89 -11.08 -10.20
C ARG A 52 -26.00 -9.87 -11.13
N GLU A 53 -24.89 -9.44 -11.74
CA GLU A 53 -24.90 -8.36 -12.72
C GLU A 53 -25.70 -8.74 -13.98
N LYS A 54 -25.57 -9.98 -14.48
CA LYS A 54 -26.41 -10.48 -15.58
C LYS A 54 -27.90 -10.55 -15.22
N ALA A 55 -28.25 -10.80 -13.96
CA ALA A 55 -29.63 -10.80 -13.49
C ALA A 55 -30.22 -9.37 -13.44
N LYS A 56 -29.44 -8.37 -13.02
CA LYS A 56 -29.85 -6.95 -13.01
C LYS A 56 -30.06 -6.38 -14.42
N ARG A 57 -29.26 -6.82 -15.41
CA ARG A 57 -29.36 -6.35 -16.81
C ARG A 57 -30.54 -6.90 -17.60
N ARG A 58 -31.38 -7.79 -17.03
CA ARG A 58 -32.64 -8.20 -17.69
C ARG A 58 -33.68 -7.08 -17.50
N PRO A 59 -34.35 -6.62 -18.57
CA PRO A 59 -35.08 -5.36 -18.53
C PRO A 59 -36.34 -5.46 -17.66
N ALA A 60 -36.34 -4.74 -16.54
CA ALA A 60 -37.58 -4.18 -16.00
C ALA A 60 -37.87 -2.90 -16.80
N LEU A 61 -38.99 -2.88 -17.51
CA LEU A 61 -39.51 -1.69 -18.19
C LEU A 61 -39.81 -0.59 -17.15
N GLN A 62 -38.97 0.45 -17.05
CA GLN A 62 -39.36 1.88 -16.94
C GLN A 62 -38.18 2.82 -16.62
N ARG A 63 -38.06 3.85 -17.47
CA ARG A 63 -37.46 5.21 -17.38
C ARG A 63 -36.64 5.63 -16.15
N SER A 64 -35.49 6.27 -16.40
CA SER A 64 -35.27 7.72 -16.19
C SER A 64 -33.89 8.13 -16.71
N ASP A 65 -33.84 9.17 -17.55
CA ASP A 65 -32.62 9.86 -17.96
C ASP A 65 -32.07 10.66 -16.77
N ALA A 66 -31.03 10.12 -16.13
CA ALA A 66 -30.12 10.89 -15.31
C ALA A 66 -28.70 10.53 -15.77
N VAL A 67 -27.89 11.55 -16.05
CA VAL A 67 -26.45 11.40 -16.26
C VAL A 67 -25.87 10.97 -14.91
N GLY A 68 -25.90 9.66 -14.65
CA GLY A 68 -25.38 9.07 -13.43
C GLY A 68 -23.86 9.02 -13.49
N LEU A 69 -23.21 9.37 -12.37
CA LEU A 69 -21.88 8.85 -12.07
C LEU A 69 -21.86 7.35 -12.41
N PRO A 70 -20.75 6.77 -12.89
CA PRO A 70 -20.66 5.33 -13.01
C PRO A 70 -21.02 4.75 -11.65
N GLU A 71 -22.17 4.06 -11.56
CA GLU A 71 -22.58 3.29 -10.39
C GLU A 71 -21.48 2.25 -10.18
N GLY A 72 -20.45 2.65 -9.44
CA GLY A 72 -19.28 1.83 -9.23
C GLY A 72 -19.76 0.58 -8.52
N LEU A 73 -19.49 -0.55 -9.18
CA LEU A 73 -19.80 -1.92 -8.79
C LEU A 73 -19.84 -2.06 -7.26
N SER A 74 -21.03 -1.94 -6.66
CA SER A 74 -21.19 -2.33 -5.25
C SER A 74 -20.82 -3.80 -5.19
N LEU A 75 -19.67 -4.09 -4.56
CA LEU A 75 -19.09 -5.42 -4.55
C LEU A 75 -20.05 -6.34 -3.79
N ALA A 76 -20.84 -7.11 -4.54
CA ALA A 76 -21.81 -8.01 -3.96
C ALA A 76 -21.08 -9.09 -3.16
N ASP A 77 -21.45 -9.25 -1.89
CA ASP A 77 -20.89 -10.30 -1.03
C ASP A 77 -21.04 -11.70 -1.66
N PRO A 78 -20.09 -12.62 -1.38
CA PRO A 78 -20.24 -14.01 -1.74
C PRO A 78 -21.34 -14.67 -0.89
N PRO A 79 -21.90 -15.80 -1.35
CA PRO A 79 -22.89 -16.54 -0.55
C PRO A 79 -22.29 -17.03 0.76
N GLN A 80 -23.13 -17.11 1.80
CA GLN A 80 -22.71 -17.52 3.14
C GLN A 80 -22.20 -18.96 3.13
N LEU A 81 -21.09 -19.19 3.83
CA LEU A 81 -20.62 -20.52 4.19
C LEU A 81 -21.39 -21.01 5.42
N ASP A 82 -21.36 -22.32 5.63
CA ASP A 82 -21.77 -22.91 6.91
C ASP A 82 -20.98 -22.27 8.08
N GLU A 83 -21.67 -21.96 9.18
CA GLU A 83 -21.08 -21.20 10.27
C GLU A 83 -19.91 -21.94 10.95
N SER A 84 -20.00 -23.27 11.06
CA SER A 84 -18.92 -24.09 11.63
C SER A 84 -17.70 -24.11 10.71
N LEU A 85 -17.93 -24.18 9.40
CA LEU A 85 -16.87 -24.11 8.40
C LEU A 85 -16.19 -22.73 8.39
N ALA A 86 -16.96 -21.65 8.46
CA ALA A 86 -16.43 -20.28 8.51
C ALA A 86 -15.54 -20.09 9.75
N LYS A 87 -16.00 -20.52 10.94
CA LYS A 87 -15.21 -20.48 12.18
C LYS A 87 -13.91 -21.28 12.05
N HIS A 88 -13.97 -22.48 11.47
CA HIS A 88 -12.80 -23.33 11.28
C HIS A 88 -11.77 -22.69 10.33
N ILE A 89 -12.22 -22.13 9.19
CA ILE A 89 -11.32 -21.42 8.26
C ILE A 89 -10.65 -20.23 8.96
N ILE A 90 -11.42 -19.40 9.67
CA ILE A 90 -10.86 -18.25 10.38
C ILE A 90 -9.78 -18.67 11.38
N HIS A 91 -10.04 -19.73 12.16
CA HIS A 91 -9.08 -20.23 13.14
C HIS A 91 -7.79 -20.75 12.49
N VAL A 92 -7.90 -21.53 11.41
CA VAL A 92 -6.74 -22.04 10.65
C VAL A 92 -5.92 -20.89 10.07
N ILE A 93 -6.58 -19.90 9.46
CA ILE A 93 -5.91 -18.75 8.86
C ILE A 93 -5.25 -17.86 9.92
N SER A 94 -5.92 -17.58 11.04
CA SER A 94 -5.34 -16.83 12.17
C SER A 94 -4.05 -17.49 12.67
N ARG A 95 -4.06 -18.83 12.83
CA ARG A 95 -2.87 -19.59 13.23
C ARG A 95 -1.74 -19.54 12.19
N ILE A 96 -2.05 -19.57 10.90
CA ILE A 96 -1.03 -19.42 9.85
C ILE A 96 -0.43 -18.01 9.89
N LEU A 97 -1.27 -16.98 10.01
CA LEU A 97 -0.81 -15.60 10.11
C LEU A 97 0.07 -15.38 11.34
N SER A 98 -0.26 -15.98 12.49
CA SER A 98 0.59 -15.86 13.68
C SER A 98 1.95 -16.54 13.54
N GLN A 99 2.01 -17.67 12.84
CA GLN A 99 3.27 -18.33 12.50
C GLN A 99 4.13 -17.47 11.58
N VAL A 100 3.53 -16.80 10.59
CA VAL A 100 4.24 -15.90 9.67
C VAL A 100 4.78 -14.68 10.45
N SER A 101 3.94 -14.01 11.23
CA SER A 101 4.35 -12.82 12.00
C SER A 101 5.43 -13.13 13.06
N SER A 102 5.33 -14.27 13.75
CA SER A 102 6.36 -14.69 14.72
C SER A 102 7.74 -14.93 14.08
N LEU A 103 7.81 -15.21 12.79
CA LEU A 103 9.07 -15.41 12.07
C LEU A 103 9.64 -14.08 11.57
N GLU A 104 8.79 -13.12 11.19
CA GLU A 104 9.17 -11.76 10.79
C GLU A 104 9.75 -10.95 11.98
N ASP A 105 9.14 -11.05 13.17
CA ASP A 105 9.58 -10.38 14.40
C ASP A 105 10.99 -10.82 14.87
N ARG A 106 11.46 -12.00 14.46
CA ARG A 106 12.80 -12.52 14.83
C ARG A 106 13.92 -11.91 13.99
N GLU A 107 13.60 -11.33 12.84
CA GLU A 107 14.57 -10.83 11.86
C GLU A 107 14.60 -9.29 11.79
N GLN A 108 13.45 -8.65 11.99
CA GLN A 108 13.38 -7.19 12.14
C GLN A 108 13.78 -6.83 13.58
N HIS A 109 14.99 -6.30 13.79
CA HIS A 109 15.50 -5.87 15.11
C HIS A 109 14.72 -4.67 15.73
N GLY A 110 13.41 -4.79 15.96
CA GLY A 110 12.59 -3.84 16.71
C GLY A 110 12.32 -2.49 16.01
N PHE A 111 12.53 -2.40 14.69
CA PHE A 111 12.24 -1.22 13.89
C PHE A 111 10.83 -1.34 13.30
N VAL A 112 10.00 -0.29 13.51
CA VAL A 112 8.69 -0.20 12.86
C VAL A 112 8.89 0.42 11.48
N VAL A 113 8.38 -0.20 10.43
CA VAL A 113 8.38 0.38 9.07
C VAL A 113 7.18 1.32 8.93
N ALA A 114 7.43 2.62 8.78
CA ALA A 114 6.35 3.63 8.82
C ALA A 114 5.43 3.64 7.59
N ASN A 115 5.85 3.08 6.45
CA ASN A 115 5.11 3.07 5.19
C ASN A 115 4.79 1.66 4.67
N GLU A 116 4.76 0.66 5.54
CA GLU A 116 4.47 -0.73 5.16
C GLU A 116 3.06 -0.86 4.52
N SER A 117 3.04 -0.80 3.19
CA SER A 117 1.90 -1.06 2.32
C SER A 117 2.40 -2.03 1.26
N LYS A 118 2.10 -3.33 1.44
CA LYS A 118 2.39 -4.47 0.54
C LYS A 118 3.54 -4.21 -0.45
N SER A 119 4.73 -4.69 -0.14
CA SER A 119 5.72 -4.89 -1.21
C SER A 119 5.20 -6.00 -2.13
N VAL A 120 5.31 -5.76 -3.44
CA VAL A 120 5.19 -6.80 -4.47
C VAL A 120 6.47 -7.66 -4.47
N VAL A 121 7.49 -7.34 -3.67
CA VAL A 121 8.77 -8.07 -3.73
C VAL A 121 9.55 -8.02 -2.40
N ASP A 122 9.02 -8.63 -1.33
CA ASP A 122 9.87 -9.06 -0.21
C ASP A 122 10.41 -10.46 -0.52
N TYR A 123 11.72 -10.53 -0.79
CA TYR A 123 12.43 -11.73 -1.29
C TYR A 123 12.61 -12.84 -0.24
N ARG A 124 11.56 -13.15 0.52
CA ARG A 124 11.26 -14.54 0.86
C ARG A 124 9.94 -14.94 0.19
N PRO A 125 10.00 -15.53 -1.03
CA PRO A 125 8.83 -15.96 -1.81
C PRO A 125 7.99 -17.09 -1.17
N GLY A 126 8.10 -17.29 0.14
CA GLY A 126 7.26 -18.19 0.94
C GLY A 126 6.33 -17.41 1.86
N PHE A 127 6.86 -16.51 2.70
CA PHE A 127 6.09 -15.86 3.77
C PHE A 127 5.13 -14.78 3.25
N ALA A 128 5.61 -13.88 2.39
CA ALA A 128 4.77 -12.86 1.77
C ALA A 128 3.63 -13.49 0.94
N ASP A 129 3.94 -14.58 0.24
CA ASP A 129 2.98 -15.37 -0.52
C ASP A 129 1.94 -16.06 0.36
N MET A 130 2.35 -16.59 1.51
CA MET A 130 1.45 -17.19 2.51
C MET A 130 0.54 -16.15 3.15
N HIS A 131 1.08 -14.98 3.53
CA HIS A 131 0.30 -13.86 4.05
C HIS A 131 -0.73 -13.40 3.01
N GLN A 132 -0.31 -13.18 1.76
CA GLN A 132 -1.19 -12.73 0.69
C GLN A 132 -2.31 -13.75 0.41
N ALA A 133 -1.98 -15.04 0.33
CA ALA A 133 -2.98 -16.08 0.11
C ALA A 133 -3.93 -16.20 1.32
N SER A 134 -3.43 -16.04 2.54
CA SER A 134 -4.22 -16.00 3.78
C SER A 134 -5.20 -14.84 3.78
N CYS A 135 -4.74 -13.64 3.43
CA CYS A 135 -5.60 -12.47 3.32
C CYS A 135 -6.70 -12.66 2.27
N ARG A 136 -6.41 -13.29 1.12
CA ARG A 136 -7.42 -13.56 0.09
C ARG A 136 -8.53 -14.50 0.59
N VAL A 137 -8.17 -15.55 1.32
CA VAL A 137 -9.13 -16.47 1.95
C VAL A 137 -9.96 -15.71 3.00
N LEU A 138 -9.31 -14.95 3.87
CA LEU A 138 -9.99 -14.21 4.93
C LEU A 138 -10.90 -13.11 4.39
N ALA A 139 -10.51 -12.43 3.31
CA ALA A 139 -11.36 -11.46 2.62
C ALA A 139 -12.67 -12.10 2.12
N TYR A 140 -12.59 -13.32 1.55
CA TYR A 140 -13.79 -14.05 1.14
C TYR A 140 -14.67 -14.43 2.33
N VAL A 141 -14.08 -14.96 3.41
CA VAL A 141 -14.84 -15.42 4.59
C VAL A 141 -15.48 -14.24 5.33
N SER A 142 -14.75 -13.13 5.47
CA SER A 142 -15.28 -11.91 6.10
C SER A 142 -16.39 -11.25 5.27
N ALA A 143 -16.35 -11.37 3.94
CA ALA A 143 -17.44 -10.92 3.08
C ALA A 143 -18.69 -11.82 3.17
N SER A 144 -18.50 -13.15 3.25
CA SER A 144 -19.61 -14.12 3.32
C SER A 144 -20.23 -14.23 4.71
N ASN A 145 -19.44 -14.26 5.77
CA ASN A 145 -19.87 -14.55 7.15
C ASN A 145 -19.41 -13.45 8.12
N TRP A 146 -19.70 -12.18 7.78
CA TRP A 146 -19.24 -11.01 8.56
C TRP A 146 -19.56 -11.09 10.05
N ASN A 147 -20.77 -11.49 10.44
CA ASN A 147 -21.15 -11.54 11.86
C ASN A 147 -20.23 -12.48 12.66
N THR A 148 -19.90 -13.64 12.09
CA THR A 148 -18.97 -14.59 12.70
C THR A 148 -17.57 -13.99 12.83
N THR A 149 -17.04 -13.39 11.75
CA THR A 149 -15.72 -12.73 11.78
C THR A 149 -15.68 -11.58 12.79
N PHE A 150 -16.72 -10.75 12.82
CA PHE A 150 -16.81 -9.61 13.73
C PHE A 150 -16.95 -10.04 15.19
N SER A 151 -17.71 -11.09 15.49
CA SER A 151 -17.80 -11.66 16.83
C SER A 151 -16.44 -12.16 17.33
N MET A 152 -15.65 -12.80 16.47
CA MET A 152 -14.29 -13.23 16.81
C MET A 152 -13.37 -12.03 17.07
N PHE A 153 -13.40 -11.02 16.19
CA PHE A 153 -12.65 -9.77 16.37
C PHE A 153 -13.01 -9.09 17.70
N ARG A 154 -14.30 -8.93 17.99
CA ARG A 154 -14.78 -8.32 19.24
C ARG A 154 -14.35 -9.13 20.47
N SER A 155 -14.48 -10.45 20.43
CA SER A 155 -14.03 -11.32 21.51
C SER A 155 -12.53 -11.18 21.77
N ARG A 156 -11.74 -11.01 20.71
CA ARG A 156 -10.30 -10.80 20.85
C ARG A 156 -9.96 -9.44 21.43
N ILE A 157 -10.57 -8.36 20.92
CA ILE A 157 -10.39 -7.01 21.47
C ILE A 157 -10.74 -7.00 22.96
N LEU A 158 -11.87 -7.59 23.34
CA LEU A 158 -12.28 -7.70 24.74
C LEU A 158 -11.21 -8.42 25.58
N HIS A 159 -10.72 -9.58 25.12
CA HIS A 159 -9.64 -10.30 25.81
C HIS A 159 -8.40 -9.40 26.01
N LEU A 160 -7.98 -8.69 24.95
CA LEU A 160 -6.82 -7.79 24.98
C LEU A 160 -6.98 -6.59 25.93
N THR A 161 -8.20 -6.16 26.25
CA THR A 161 -8.43 -5.12 27.28
C THR A 161 -8.24 -5.64 28.71
N SER A 162 -8.40 -6.95 28.92
CA SER A 162 -8.35 -7.58 30.25
C SER A 162 -7.08 -8.38 30.53
N THR A 163 -6.27 -8.67 29.50
CA THR A 163 -5.12 -9.58 29.63
C THR A 163 -4.00 -9.00 30.48
N SER A 164 -3.43 -9.82 31.37
CA SER A 164 -2.25 -9.48 32.16
C SER A 164 -0.94 -9.68 31.39
N GLU A 165 -0.94 -10.40 30.26
CA GLU A 165 0.25 -10.67 29.44
C GLU A 165 0.90 -9.38 28.91
N GLU A 166 2.22 -9.19 29.13
CA GLU A 166 2.90 -7.95 28.70
C GLU A 166 2.94 -7.79 27.17
N ASN A 167 3.13 -8.90 26.46
CA ASN A 167 3.19 -8.95 24.99
C ASN A 167 2.15 -9.97 24.48
N PRO A 168 0.85 -9.60 24.48
CA PRO A 168 -0.18 -10.50 23.99
C PRO A 168 -0.06 -10.67 22.48
N GLU A 169 -0.41 -11.86 21.98
CA GLU A 169 -0.42 -12.15 20.55
C GLU A 169 -1.41 -11.24 19.81
N VAL A 170 -0.97 -10.60 18.72
CA VAL A 170 -1.77 -9.62 17.95
C VAL A 170 -2.12 -10.10 16.54
N ALA A 171 -1.87 -11.37 16.20
CA ALA A 171 -2.14 -11.91 14.87
C ALA A 171 -3.62 -11.76 14.45
N ASP A 172 -4.55 -11.87 15.40
CA ASP A 172 -5.97 -11.62 15.17
C ASP A 172 -6.29 -10.14 14.82
N ILE A 173 -5.40 -9.19 15.12
CA ILE A 173 -5.52 -7.79 14.70
C ILE A 173 -5.11 -7.66 13.23
N VAL A 174 -4.16 -8.47 12.76
CA VAL A 174 -3.78 -8.58 11.33
C VAL A 174 -4.97 -9.10 10.50
N MET A 175 -5.92 -9.83 11.11
CA MET A 175 -7.15 -10.18 10.40
C MET A 175 -7.93 -8.94 9.92
N LEU A 176 -7.81 -7.81 10.61
CA LEU A 176 -8.49 -6.57 10.24
C LEU A 176 -7.96 -6.04 8.90
N GLU A 177 -6.65 -6.08 8.65
CA GLU A 177 -6.08 -5.65 7.37
C GLU A 177 -6.49 -6.58 6.22
N CYS A 178 -6.77 -7.86 6.49
CA CYS A 178 -7.20 -8.81 5.47
C CYS A 178 -8.73 -8.86 5.25
N ALA A 179 -9.53 -8.21 6.08
CA ALA A 179 -10.99 -8.31 6.03
C ALA A 179 -11.59 -7.52 4.85
N SER A 180 -12.66 -8.04 4.25
CA SER A 180 -13.44 -7.32 3.25
C SER A 180 -14.44 -6.38 3.91
N LEU A 181 -13.97 -5.18 4.25
CA LEU A 181 -14.73 -4.15 4.92
C LEU A 181 -15.38 -3.23 3.89
N ASN A 182 -16.71 -3.25 3.80
CA ASN A 182 -17.46 -2.12 3.24
C ASN A 182 -17.66 -1.04 4.32
N SER A 183 -18.28 0.07 3.97
CA SER A 183 -18.55 1.23 4.84
C SER A 183 -19.22 0.81 6.15
N LYS A 184 -20.31 0.03 6.09
CA LYS A 184 -21.01 -0.46 7.29
C LYS A 184 -20.11 -1.32 8.18
N ARG A 185 -19.36 -2.25 7.61
CA ARG A 185 -18.44 -3.14 8.35
C ARG A 185 -17.30 -2.34 9.00
N LEU A 186 -16.72 -1.39 8.24
CA LEU A 186 -15.69 -0.49 8.73
C LEU A 186 -16.22 0.38 9.88
N SER A 187 -17.45 0.90 9.78
CA SER A 187 -18.12 1.64 10.85
C SER A 187 -18.33 0.80 12.11
N MET A 188 -18.69 -0.48 11.98
CA MET A 188 -18.80 -1.40 13.12
C MET A 188 -17.45 -1.61 13.81
N VAL A 189 -16.38 -1.81 13.04
CA VAL A 189 -15.01 -1.92 13.57
C VAL A 189 -14.59 -0.64 14.28
N LEU A 190 -14.76 0.52 13.65
CA LEU A 190 -14.41 1.82 14.24
C LEU A 190 -15.15 2.06 15.56
N THR A 191 -16.44 1.72 15.61
CA THR A 191 -17.24 1.82 16.84
C THR A 191 -16.65 0.98 17.98
N GLU A 192 -16.31 -0.29 17.69
CA GLU A 192 -15.72 -1.20 18.68
C GLU A 192 -14.34 -0.73 19.15
N LEU A 193 -13.51 -0.27 18.21
CA LEU A 193 -12.18 0.27 18.51
C LEU A 193 -12.27 1.55 19.33
N CYS A 194 -13.18 2.47 19.03
CA CYS A 194 -13.39 3.68 19.83
C CYS A 194 -13.76 3.34 21.28
N ALA A 195 -14.60 2.33 21.48
CA ALA A 195 -15.01 1.90 22.82
C ALA A 195 -13.88 1.24 23.62
N SER A 196 -12.96 0.54 22.95
CA SER A 196 -11.94 -0.29 23.61
C SER A 196 -10.54 0.33 23.63
N ALA A 197 -10.20 1.25 22.72
CA ALA A 197 -8.83 1.71 22.48
C ALA A 197 -8.13 2.24 23.73
N LEU A 198 -8.82 2.98 24.60
CA LEU A 198 -8.25 3.53 25.84
C LEU A 198 -7.89 2.46 26.88
N HIS A 199 -8.52 1.28 26.80
CA HIS A 199 -8.30 0.17 27.72
C HIS A 199 -7.22 -0.81 27.23
N LEU A 200 -6.78 -0.67 25.99
CA LEU A 200 -5.75 -1.53 25.41
C LEU A 200 -4.34 -1.10 25.83
N LYS A 201 -3.44 -2.07 25.94
CA LYS A 201 -2.02 -1.80 26.18
C LYS A 201 -1.40 -1.04 25.00
N LYS A 202 -0.40 -0.21 25.27
CA LYS A 202 0.27 0.65 24.26
C LYS A 202 0.79 -0.12 23.03
N PRO A 203 1.43 -1.30 23.14
CA PRO A 203 1.86 -2.06 21.97
C PRO A 203 0.66 -2.49 21.10
N VAL A 204 -0.44 -2.91 21.71
CA VAL A 204 -1.67 -3.30 21.00
C VAL A 204 -2.29 -2.10 20.29
N GLN A 205 -2.31 -0.91 20.92
CA GLN A 205 -2.77 0.32 20.28
C GLN A 205 -1.96 0.68 19.03
N GLN A 206 -0.64 0.44 19.04
CA GLN A 206 0.22 0.65 17.87
C GLN A 206 -0.12 -0.32 16.73
N TRP A 207 -0.26 -1.61 17.04
CA TRP A 207 -0.67 -2.61 16.04
C TRP A 207 -2.04 -2.30 15.43
N ILE A 208 -3.00 -1.84 16.23
CA ILE A 208 -4.30 -1.40 15.73
C ILE A 208 -4.15 -0.21 14.78
N ALA A 209 -3.30 0.77 15.09
CA ALA A 209 -3.08 1.91 14.21
C ALA A 209 -2.51 1.47 12.84
N VAL A 210 -1.54 0.55 12.83
CA VAL A 210 -0.98 0.00 11.59
C VAL A 210 -2.05 -0.77 10.80
N ALA A 211 -2.75 -1.72 11.44
CA ALA A 211 -3.77 -2.54 10.80
C ALA A 211 -4.94 -1.68 10.28
N LEU A 212 -5.35 -0.67 11.03
CA LEU A 212 -6.46 0.22 10.65
C LEU A 212 -6.11 1.09 9.45
N ARG A 213 -4.89 1.64 9.38
CA ARG A 213 -4.44 2.37 8.18
C ARG A 213 -4.59 1.52 6.93
N LYS A 214 -4.12 0.26 6.97
CA LYS A 214 -4.22 -0.69 5.87
C LYS A 214 -5.67 -1.07 5.56
N ALA A 215 -6.48 -1.29 6.58
CA ALA A 215 -7.91 -1.62 6.42
C ALA A 215 -8.69 -0.49 5.71
N ILE A 216 -8.39 0.78 6.05
CA ILE A 216 -8.99 1.94 5.37
C ILE A 216 -8.54 2.00 3.91
N TRP A 217 -7.25 1.79 3.62
CA TRP A 217 -6.76 1.72 2.24
C TRP A 217 -7.43 0.62 1.43
N ASN A 218 -7.53 -0.59 1.99
CA ASN A 218 -8.21 -1.70 1.35
C ASN A 218 -9.69 -1.42 1.10
N TRP A 219 -10.37 -0.66 1.98
CA TRP A 219 -11.75 -0.21 1.73
C TRP A 219 -11.82 0.79 0.56
N ILE A 220 -10.93 1.80 0.50
CA ILE A 220 -10.88 2.76 -0.61
C ILE A 220 -10.65 2.05 -1.95
N GLU A 221 -9.73 1.08 -1.96
CA GLU A 221 -9.37 0.29 -3.16
C GLU A 221 -10.46 -0.71 -3.56
N SER A 222 -11.09 -1.40 -2.59
CA SER A 222 -12.05 -2.48 -2.87
C SER A 222 -13.50 -2.00 -3.03
N TYR A 223 -13.84 -0.87 -2.40
CA TYR A 223 -15.19 -0.28 -2.36
C TYR A 223 -15.14 1.19 -2.77
N THR A 224 -14.43 1.48 -3.86
CA THR A 224 -14.18 2.84 -4.35
C THR A 224 -15.43 3.70 -4.49
N SER A 225 -16.57 3.12 -4.93
CA SER A 225 -17.83 3.86 -5.05
C SER A 225 -18.38 4.38 -3.73
N GLU A 226 -18.17 3.65 -2.64
CA GLU A 226 -18.56 4.10 -1.31
C GLU A 226 -17.70 5.26 -0.84
N PHE A 227 -16.39 5.21 -1.09
CA PHE A 227 -15.47 6.30 -0.79
C PHE A 227 -15.78 7.55 -1.62
N MET A 228 -16.00 7.41 -2.93
CA MET A 228 -16.41 8.52 -3.80
C MET A 228 -17.70 9.17 -3.28
N SER A 229 -18.71 8.37 -2.94
CA SER A 229 -19.96 8.87 -2.36
C SER A 229 -19.74 9.60 -1.03
N LEU A 230 -18.86 9.09 -0.15
CA LEU A 230 -18.52 9.74 1.11
C LEU A 230 -17.92 11.13 0.88
N CYS A 231 -16.93 11.22 -0.02
CA CYS A 231 -16.28 12.49 -0.38
C CYS A 231 -17.23 13.45 -1.09
N HIS A 232 -17.99 12.99 -2.07
CA HIS A 232 -18.95 13.81 -2.81
C HIS A 232 -19.98 14.45 -1.86
N ASN A 233 -20.52 13.65 -0.92
CA ASN A 233 -21.51 14.14 0.04
C ASN A 233 -20.94 15.03 1.14
N GLN A 234 -19.61 15.18 1.24
CA GLN A 234 -18.93 15.89 2.33
C GLN A 234 -19.44 15.45 3.71
N ARG A 235 -19.50 14.13 3.95
CA ARG A 235 -19.93 13.55 5.23
C ARG A 235 -18.81 12.71 5.82
N ARG A 236 -18.73 12.64 7.15
CA ARG A 236 -17.92 11.64 7.84
C ARG A 236 -18.57 10.25 7.79
N LEU A 237 -17.72 9.22 7.79
CA LEU A 237 -18.15 7.83 7.91
C LEU A 237 -18.78 7.58 9.28
N GLU A 238 -19.77 6.69 9.35
CA GLU A 238 -20.32 6.24 10.64
C GLU A 238 -19.24 5.52 11.49
N GLY A 239 -19.43 5.48 12.81
CA GLY A 239 -18.48 4.86 13.74
C GLY A 239 -17.47 5.82 14.39
N SER A 240 -17.70 7.14 14.26
CA SER A 240 -16.95 8.21 14.92
C SER A 240 -15.42 8.13 14.79
N PRO A 241 -14.87 8.04 13.57
CA PRO A 241 -13.42 8.02 13.33
C PRO A 241 -12.66 9.19 13.99
N GLU A 242 -13.32 10.33 14.19
CA GLU A 242 -12.77 11.51 14.87
C GLU A 242 -12.40 11.29 16.33
N ILE A 243 -13.07 10.35 17.02
CA ILE A 243 -12.77 9.98 18.42
C ILE A 243 -11.47 9.19 18.46
N LEU A 244 -11.36 8.17 17.60
CA LEU A 244 -10.14 7.37 17.52
C LEU A 244 -8.93 8.21 17.09
N PHE A 245 -9.15 9.19 16.22
CA PHE A 245 -8.14 10.20 15.87
C PHE A 245 -7.63 10.92 17.13
N ASP A 246 -8.50 11.36 18.02
CA ASP A 246 -8.11 12.10 19.24
C ASP A 246 -7.36 11.21 20.22
N ILE A 247 -7.75 9.93 20.32
CA ILE A 247 -7.03 8.93 21.11
C ILE A 247 -5.60 8.77 20.56
N PHE A 248 -5.46 8.51 19.26
CA PHE A 248 -4.14 8.37 18.62
C PHE A 248 -3.29 9.64 18.72
N ASN A 249 -3.93 10.81 18.62
CA ASN A 249 -3.25 12.09 18.81
C ASN A 249 -2.62 12.21 20.21
N SER A 250 -3.32 11.74 21.25
CA SER A 250 -2.79 11.74 22.62
C SER A 250 -1.64 10.75 22.83
N LEU A 251 -1.60 9.68 22.02
CA LEU A 251 -0.55 8.65 22.08
C LEU A 251 0.70 9.02 21.27
N ALA A 252 0.60 9.96 20.33
CA ALA A 252 1.67 10.37 19.42
C ALA A 252 2.66 11.39 20.05
N ASP A 253 3.17 11.10 21.25
CA ASP A 253 4.03 11.99 22.04
C ASP A 253 5.50 12.04 21.60
N THR A 254 6.00 10.96 21.01
CA THR A 254 7.41 10.75 20.64
C THR A 254 7.53 10.53 19.14
N ALA A 255 8.70 10.81 18.57
CA ALA A 255 8.91 10.67 17.13
C ALA A 255 8.67 9.23 16.62
N LYS A 256 9.09 8.22 17.41
CA LYS A 256 8.80 6.80 17.13
C LYS A 256 7.31 6.49 17.12
N LYS A 257 6.54 6.99 18.10
CA LYS A 257 5.08 6.77 18.12
C LYS A 257 4.36 7.56 17.03
N LYS A 258 4.81 8.77 16.72
CA LYS A 258 4.30 9.57 15.60
C LYS A 258 4.44 8.80 14.29
N ALA A 259 5.54 8.08 14.08
CA ALA A 259 5.73 7.26 12.89
C ALA A 259 4.65 6.19 12.68
N VAL A 260 4.02 5.73 13.76
CA VAL A 260 2.92 4.77 13.73
C VAL A 260 1.56 5.46 13.63
N PHE A 261 1.35 6.47 14.48
CA PHE A 261 0.03 7.08 14.63
C PHE A 261 -0.28 8.14 13.57
N TRP A 262 0.69 8.92 13.07
CA TRP A 262 0.42 9.98 12.09
C TRP A 262 -0.20 9.45 10.79
N PRO A 263 0.30 8.34 10.19
CA PRO A 263 -0.35 7.81 9.00
C PRO A 263 -1.76 7.26 9.29
N ALA A 264 -1.97 6.61 10.44
CA ALA A 264 -3.30 6.16 10.85
C ALA A 264 -4.27 7.33 11.10
N GLN A 265 -3.80 8.40 11.74
CA GLN A 265 -4.54 9.65 11.94
C GLN A 265 -4.90 10.32 10.61
N THR A 266 -3.99 10.29 9.64
CA THR A 266 -4.24 10.79 8.28
C THR A 266 -5.38 10.03 7.62
N MET A 267 -5.34 8.69 7.66
CA MET A 267 -6.43 7.88 7.09
C MET A 267 -7.76 8.02 7.84
N LEU A 268 -7.73 8.19 9.16
CA LEU A 268 -8.94 8.51 9.93
C LEU A 268 -9.53 9.87 9.54
N LEU A 269 -8.68 10.85 9.22
CA LEU A 269 -9.13 12.16 8.75
C LEU A 269 -9.71 12.09 7.34
N VAL A 270 -9.17 11.22 6.46
CA VAL A 270 -9.74 10.92 5.13
C VAL A 270 -11.17 10.37 5.22
N LEU A 271 -11.51 9.68 6.30
CA LEU A 271 -12.89 9.25 6.59
C LEU A 271 -13.82 10.37 7.09
N CYS A 272 -13.30 11.58 7.29
CA CYS A 272 -14.03 12.76 7.77
C CYS A 272 -13.97 13.96 6.79
N PRO A 273 -14.47 13.84 5.53
CA PRO A 273 -14.49 14.94 4.57
C PRO A 273 -15.02 16.28 5.09
N ASP A 274 -16.08 16.28 5.90
CA ASP A 274 -16.66 17.50 6.50
C ASP A 274 -15.69 18.23 7.45
N ILE A 275 -14.95 17.47 8.26
CA ILE A 275 -13.93 18.01 9.16
C ILE A 275 -12.75 18.56 8.36
N MET A 276 -12.34 17.85 7.29
CA MET A 276 -11.29 18.33 6.39
C MET A 276 -11.69 19.64 5.70
N PHE A 277 -12.91 19.70 5.15
CA PHE A 277 -13.44 20.86 4.45
C PHE A 277 -13.51 22.11 5.34
N SER A 278 -14.04 21.93 6.56
CA SER A 278 -14.10 23.02 7.54
C SER A 278 -12.72 23.51 7.97
N THR A 279 -11.72 22.63 7.95
CA THR A 279 -10.34 22.99 8.30
C THR A 279 -9.63 23.72 7.15
N SER A 280 -9.86 23.33 5.89
CA SER A 280 -9.24 23.94 4.70
C SER A 280 -9.83 25.30 4.34
N ILE A 281 -11.16 25.46 4.36
CA ILE A 281 -11.82 26.67 3.86
C ILE A 281 -12.02 27.73 4.94
N VAL A 282 -12.44 27.32 6.14
CA VAL A 282 -12.85 28.28 7.19
C VAL A 282 -11.65 28.79 7.99
N GLY A 283 -10.42 28.41 7.61
CA GLY A 283 -9.23 28.69 8.41
C GLY A 283 -9.39 28.06 9.78
N GLY A 284 -9.34 26.73 9.83
CA GLY A 284 -9.71 25.93 11.00
C GLY A 284 -9.19 26.54 12.31
N ASN A 285 -10.06 26.61 13.32
CA ASN A 285 -9.70 27.15 14.62
C ASN A 285 -8.41 26.46 15.12
N ALA A 286 -7.37 27.23 15.46
CA ALA A 286 -6.07 26.71 15.90
C ALA A 286 -6.17 25.77 17.13
N TYR A 287 -7.28 25.86 17.88
CA TYR A 287 -7.60 24.97 19.00
C TYR A 287 -8.20 23.61 18.58
N ASN A 288 -8.59 23.42 17.32
CA ASN A 288 -9.05 22.13 16.81
C ASN A 288 -7.85 21.21 16.58
N LYS A 289 -7.80 20.08 17.28
CA LYS A 289 -6.73 19.08 17.18
C LYS A 289 -6.47 18.62 15.74
N LYS A 290 -7.50 18.54 14.89
CA LYS A 290 -7.37 18.13 13.48
C LYS A 290 -6.69 19.21 12.63
N ALA A 291 -7.04 20.48 12.84
CA ALA A 291 -6.36 21.61 12.21
C ALA A 291 -4.90 21.74 12.68
N ALA A 292 -4.66 21.56 13.98
CA ALA A 292 -3.32 21.55 14.55
C ALA A 292 -2.47 20.40 13.99
N PHE A 293 -3.06 19.22 13.73
CA PHE A 293 -2.38 18.10 13.10
C PHE A 293 -1.94 18.42 11.66
N LEU A 294 -2.84 18.93 10.81
CA LEU A 294 -2.48 19.35 9.44
C LEU A 294 -1.39 20.44 9.45
N SER A 295 -1.50 21.41 10.36
CA SER A 295 -0.47 22.43 10.56
C SER A 295 0.88 21.83 11.00
N ALA A 296 0.85 20.79 11.85
CA ALA A 296 2.04 20.08 12.29
C ALA A 296 2.68 19.28 11.15
N LEU A 297 1.89 18.68 10.24
CA LEU A 297 2.39 18.02 9.03
C LEU A 297 3.10 19.02 8.11
N SER A 298 2.45 20.17 7.81
CA SER A 298 3.07 21.22 6.98
C SER A 298 4.37 21.74 7.61
N LYS A 299 4.38 21.99 8.93
CA LYS A 299 5.61 22.39 9.63
C LYS A 299 6.69 21.31 9.57
N ALA A 300 6.32 20.04 9.67
CA ALA A 300 7.24 18.92 9.64
C ALA A 300 7.89 18.74 8.26
N MET A 301 7.18 18.99 7.16
CA MET A 301 7.73 18.94 5.79
C MET A 301 8.94 19.86 5.62
N LYS A 302 8.86 21.07 6.17
CA LYS A 302 9.96 22.05 6.14
C LYS A 302 11.16 21.64 7.00
N GLY A 303 10.98 20.74 7.96
CA GLY A 303 12.04 20.26 8.86
C GLY A 303 12.73 18.99 8.36
N ASP A 304 13.97 18.75 8.81
CA ASP A 304 14.73 17.57 8.41
C ASP A 304 14.38 16.31 9.21
N ARG A 305 14.04 16.45 10.50
CA ARG A 305 13.84 15.28 11.39
C ARG A 305 12.54 14.51 11.12
N MET A 306 11.46 15.22 10.79
CA MET A 306 10.11 14.65 10.68
C MET A 306 9.53 14.78 9.27
N GLY A 307 10.31 15.33 8.33
CA GLY A 307 9.85 15.62 6.98
C GLY A 307 9.43 14.36 6.22
N GLU A 308 10.21 13.29 6.31
CA GLU A 308 9.89 12.02 5.64
C GLU A 308 8.59 11.40 6.16
N LEU A 309 8.34 11.51 7.48
CA LEU A 309 7.09 11.04 8.05
C LEU A 309 5.89 11.88 7.59
N ALA A 310 6.08 13.20 7.49
CA ALA A 310 5.05 14.06 6.94
C ALA A 310 4.79 13.76 5.46
N ALA A 311 5.84 13.43 4.69
CA ALA A 311 5.72 13.02 3.30
C ALA A 311 4.89 11.74 3.14
N ILE A 312 5.05 10.73 4.02
CA ILE A 312 4.19 9.53 4.05
C ILE A 312 2.70 9.92 4.18
N CYS A 313 2.38 10.83 5.10
CA CYS A 313 1.00 11.27 5.34
C CYS A 313 0.46 12.07 4.15
N TYR A 314 1.26 12.93 3.56
CA TYR A 314 0.84 13.72 2.40
C TYR A 314 0.69 12.88 1.13
N VAL A 315 1.54 11.87 0.92
CA VAL A 315 1.36 10.88 -0.15
C VAL A 315 0.06 10.11 0.06
N ASP A 316 -0.31 9.74 1.30
CA ASP A 316 -1.60 9.11 1.57
C ASP A 316 -2.78 10.02 1.14
N LEU A 317 -2.73 11.31 1.48
CA LEU A 317 -3.74 12.29 1.08
C LEU A 317 -3.82 12.46 -0.44
N CYS A 318 -2.67 12.62 -1.11
CA CYS A 318 -2.60 12.75 -2.57
C CYS A 318 -3.13 11.49 -3.27
N ARG A 319 -2.76 10.29 -2.79
CA ARG A 319 -3.28 9.01 -3.30
C ARG A 319 -4.79 8.93 -3.14
N ALA A 320 -5.33 9.31 -1.98
CA ALA A 320 -6.78 9.25 -1.75
C ALA A 320 -7.52 10.24 -2.65
N ALA A 321 -6.94 11.41 -2.94
CA ALA A 321 -7.50 12.36 -3.90
C ALA A 321 -7.59 11.79 -5.33
N THR A 322 -6.77 10.81 -5.72
CA THR A 322 -6.82 10.18 -7.06
C THR A 322 -8.13 9.42 -7.32
N TYR A 323 -8.83 9.01 -6.26
CA TYR A 323 -10.10 8.28 -6.34
C TYR A 323 -11.32 9.19 -6.51
N VAL A 324 -11.15 10.51 -6.48
CA VAL A 324 -12.21 11.50 -6.66
C VAL A 324 -12.01 12.21 -8.00
N SER A 325 -13.06 12.51 -8.75
CA SER A 325 -12.93 13.23 -10.03
C SER A 325 -12.35 14.64 -9.84
N LYS A 326 -11.68 15.17 -10.88
CA LYS A 326 -11.13 16.54 -10.89
C LYS A 326 -12.22 17.61 -10.82
N ASP A 327 -13.42 17.29 -11.32
CA ASP A 327 -14.54 18.24 -11.36
C ASP A 327 -15.20 18.46 -9.99
N GLU A 328 -14.91 17.57 -9.03
CA GLU A 328 -15.52 17.63 -7.70
C GLU A 328 -14.69 18.46 -6.73
N MET A 329 -15.29 19.53 -6.21
CA MET A 329 -14.71 20.40 -5.17
C MET A 329 -14.72 19.73 -3.80
N THR A 330 -14.03 18.60 -3.66
CA THR A 330 -13.93 17.89 -2.39
C THR A 330 -12.82 18.43 -1.50
N ALA A 331 -13.00 18.30 -0.18
CA ALA A 331 -12.00 18.71 0.81
C ALA A 331 -10.58 18.18 0.51
N ILE A 332 -10.48 16.91 0.12
CA ILE A 332 -9.18 16.28 -0.15
C ILE A 332 -8.52 16.83 -1.42
N ARG A 333 -9.29 17.15 -2.46
CA ARG A 333 -8.80 17.77 -3.69
C ARG A 333 -8.29 19.19 -3.47
N GLN A 334 -8.86 19.93 -2.51
CA GLN A 334 -8.43 21.29 -2.19
C GLN A 334 -7.08 21.36 -1.46
N ILE A 335 -6.67 20.30 -0.76
CA ILE A 335 -5.38 20.25 -0.04
C ILE A 335 -4.21 19.95 -1.00
N VAL A 336 -4.47 19.23 -2.10
CA VAL A 336 -3.42 18.74 -3.01
C VAL A 336 -2.52 19.85 -3.58
N PRO A 337 -3.04 20.99 -4.10
CA PRO A 337 -2.19 22.02 -4.72
C PRO A 337 -1.14 22.62 -3.78
N ASP A 338 -1.49 22.76 -2.49
CA ASP A 338 -0.59 23.32 -1.47
C ASP A 338 0.54 22.35 -1.09
N VAL A 339 0.34 21.05 -1.33
CA VAL A 339 1.20 19.97 -0.84
C VAL A 339 2.07 19.37 -1.95
N GLU A 340 1.58 19.32 -3.20
CA GLU A 340 2.25 18.66 -4.32
C GLU A 340 3.68 19.18 -4.54
N ASN A 341 3.87 20.51 -4.58
CA ASN A 341 5.19 21.11 -4.76
C ASN A 341 6.11 20.78 -3.59
N GLU A 342 5.61 20.92 -2.36
CA GLU A 342 6.39 20.67 -1.15
C GLU A 342 6.81 19.19 -1.04
N LEU A 343 5.97 18.25 -1.51
CA LEU A 343 6.30 16.84 -1.63
C LEU A 343 7.40 16.57 -2.65
N ILE A 344 7.28 17.14 -3.86
CA ILE A 344 8.26 16.95 -4.93
C ILE A 344 9.62 17.50 -4.49
N ASP A 345 9.67 18.73 -3.98
CA ASP A 345 10.88 19.37 -3.51
C ASP A 345 11.52 18.61 -2.33
N LYS A 346 10.70 17.95 -1.50
CA LYS A 346 11.19 17.16 -0.36
C LYS A 346 11.83 15.85 -0.81
N LEU A 347 11.11 15.08 -1.63
CA LEU A 347 11.44 13.70 -1.95
C LEU A 347 12.44 13.60 -3.11
N PHE A 348 12.42 14.56 -4.04
CA PHE A 348 13.22 14.52 -5.26
C PHE A 348 14.34 15.59 -5.27
N ASP A 349 14.95 15.83 -4.10
CA ASP A 349 16.15 16.67 -3.94
C ASP A 349 17.44 15.82 -3.99
N PRO A 350 18.27 15.94 -5.05
CA PRO A 350 19.52 15.20 -5.18
C PRO A 350 20.49 15.42 -4.01
N HIS A 351 20.50 16.61 -3.40
CA HIS A 351 21.43 16.94 -2.33
C HIS A 351 21.04 16.33 -0.99
N ARG A 352 19.74 16.09 -0.77
CA ARG A 352 19.23 15.45 0.45
C ARG A 352 19.43 13.94 0.46
N TYR A 353 19.35 13.29 -0.69
CA TYR A 353 19.52 11.83 -0.78
C TYR A 353 20.92 11.38 -0.36
N LEU A 354 21.96 12.13 -0.74
CA LEU A 354 23.34 11.85 -0.33
C LEU A 354 23.53 11.89 1.20
N SER A 355 22.64 12.59 1.92
CA SER A 355 22.62 12.62 3.38
C SER A 355 21.72 11.54 4.00
N ALA A 356 20.96 10.78 3.20
CA ALA A 356 19.97 9.80 3.68
C ALA A 356 20.59 8.44 4.03
N GLU A 357 21.67 8.04 3.35
CA GLU A 357 22.43 6.81 3.67
C GLU A 357 22.98 6.82 5.12
N ASP A 358 23.26 8.02 5.66
CA ASP A 358 23.68 8.24 7.05
C ASP A 358 22.51 8.44 8.06
N LYS A 359 21.27 8.64 7.58
CA LYS A 359 20.11 9.02 8.44
C LYS A 359 19.31 7.84 8.98
N THR A 360 19.75 6.62 8.77
CA THR A 360 19.05 5.38 9.17
C THR A 360 18.74 5.23 10.67
N ASN A 361 19.12 6.17 11.55
CA ASN A 361 19.04 5.95 13.00
C ASN A 361 18.52 7.09 13.89
N SER A 362 18.01 8.22 13.38
CA SER A 362 17.59 9.31 14.29
C SER A 362 16.20 9.14 14.92
N LEU A 363 15.32 8.34 14.30
CA LEU A 363 13.93 8.13 14.72
C LEU A 363 13.66 6.74 15.32
N GLY A 364 14.58 5.78 15.14
CA GLY A 364 14.35 4.37 15.51
C GLY A 364 13.24 3.70 14.68
N VAL A 365 13.06 4.16 13.44
CA VAL A 365 12.00 3.80 12.50
C VAL A 365 12.65 3.63 11.12
N SER A 366 12.32 2.55 10.41
CA SER A 366 12.73 2.33 9.03
C SER A 366 11.69 2.95 8.08
N ILE A 367 12.15 3.64 7.05
CA ILE A 367 11.31 4.15 5.97
C ILE A 367 11.85 3.56 4.67
N ASP A 368 10.98 2.91 3.91
CA ASP A 368 11.31 2.49 2.55
C ASP A 368 11.15 3.70 1.62
N TYR A 369 12.27 4.38 1.37
CA TYR A 369 12.31 5.56 0.50
C TYR A 369 11.93 5.23 -0.94
N GLN A 370 12.36 4.07 -1.46
CA GLN A 370 12.06 3.69 -2.84
C GLN A 370 10.55 3.57 -3.03
N ARG A 371 9.87 2.93 -2.07
CA ARG A 371 8.42 2.79 -2.08
C ARG A 371 7.70 4.13 -1.92
N LEU A 372 8.14 4.96 -0.96
CA LEU A 372 7.53 6.27 -0.73
C LEU A 372 7.60 7.15 -1.99
N MET A 373 8.75 7.19 -2.65
CA MET A 373 8.94 7.96 -3.88
C MET A 373 8.14 7.38 -5.04
N ALA A 374 8.08 6.05 -5.19
CA ALA A 374 7.24 5.40 -6.19
C ALA A 374 5.76 5.72 -5.98
N ASP A 375 5.24 5.59 -4.76
CA ASP A 375 3.86 5.93 -4.41
C ASP A 375 3.55 7.42 -4.66
N CYS A 376 4.52 8.31 -4.42
CA CYS A 376 4.42 9.72 -4.77
C CYS A 376 4.29 9.92 -6.28
N ILE A 377 5.16 9.32 -7.11
CA ILE A 377 5.10 9.42 -8.58
C ILE A 377 3.75 8.89 -9.09
N VAL A 378 3.28 7.76 -8.57
CA VAL A 378 1.97 7.19 -8.94
C VAL A 378 0.84 8.18 -8.61
N ALA A 379 0.87 8.79 -7.42
CA ALA A 379 -0.12 9.79 -7.03
C ALA A 379 -0.06 11.01 -7.96
N MET A 380 1.12 11.59 -8.20
CA MET A 380 1.30 12.74 -9.08
C MET A 380 0.83 12.45 -10.49
N PHE A 381 1.17 11.29 -11.06
CA PHE A 381 0.73 10.88 -12.39
C PHE A 381 -0.79 10.81 -12.50
N ARG A 382 -1.47 10.28 -11.48
CA ARG A 382 -2.94 10.17 -11.46
C ARG A 382 -3.64 11.50 -11.21
N LEU A 383 -2.99 12.42 -10.51
CA LEU A 383 -3.49 13.77 -10.28
C LEU A 383 -3.30 14.65 -11.52
N ASP A 384 -2.11 14.63 -12.13
CA ASP A 384 -1.75 15.39 -13.32
C ASP A 384 -0.68 14.67 -14.16
N VAL A 385 -1.14 14.00 -15.21
CA VAL A 385 -0.31 13.25 -16.15
C VAL A 385 0.67 14.16 -16.89
N GLU A 386 0.18 15.29 -17.41
CA GLU A 386 0.97 16.18 -18.27
C GLU A 386 2.09 16.81 -17.47
N ARG A 387 1.77 17.31 -16.27
CA ARG A 387 2.77 17.86 -15.36
C ARG A 387 3.80 16.82 -14.94
N THR A 388 3.36 15.63 -14.54
CA THR A 388 4.27 14.56 -14.10
C THR A 388 5.23 14.13 -15.21
N VAL A 389 4.73 13.97 -16.44
CA VAL A 389 5.52 13.58 -17.61
C VAL A 389 6.48 14.68 -18.04
N SER A 390 6.08 15.95 -17.96
CA SER A 390 6.89 17.08 -18.41
C SER A 390 7.93 17.55 -17.39
N THR A 391 7.70 17.37 -16.08
CA THR A 391 8.58 17.90 -15.02
C THR A 391 9.23 16.79 -14.19
N LEU A 392 8.43 15.98 -13.48
CA LEU A 392 8.93 15.04 -12.48
C LEU A 392 9.70 13.86 -13.09
N ILE A 393 9.20 13.28 -14.18
CA ILE A 393 9.88 12.15 -14.84
C ILE A 393 11.25 12.59 -15.39
N PRO A 394 11.39 13.70 -16.14
CA PRO A 394 12.70 14.18 -16.59
C PRO A 394 13.70 14.40 -15.45
N LEU A 395 13.26 15.02 -14.34
CA LEU A 395 14.08 15.26 -13.14
C LEU A 395 14.71 13.97 -12.62
N CYS A 396 13.96 12.86 -12.59
CA CYS A 396 14.44 11.57 -12.10
C CYS A 396 15.54 10.93 -12.98
N PHE A 397 15.68 11.39 -14.22
CA PHE A 397 16.65 10.87 -15.19
C PHE A 397 17.75 11.87 -15.56
N GLU A 398 17.88 12.98 -14.82
CA GLU A 398 19.03 13.87 -14.98
C GLU A 398 20.34 13.12 -14.69
N PHE A 399 21.44 13.59 -15.28
CA PHE A 399 22.74 12.96 -15.09
C PHE A 399 23.20 12.99 -13.62
N THR A 400 22.82 14.05 -12.89
CA THR A 400 23.09 14.26 -11.47
C THR A 400 22.08 13.57 -10.54
N ALA A 401 21.01 12.98 -11.08
CA ALA A 401 19.97 12.36 -10.29
C ALA A 401 20.46 11.07 -9.63
N PRO A 402 20.23 10.88 -8.31
CA PRO A 402 20.52 9.63 -7.62
C PRO A 402 19.82 8.42 -8.25
N THR A 403 20.46 7.25 -8.17
CA THR A 403 19.91 5.98 -8.68
C THR A 403 18.50 5.68 -8.16
N ILE A 404 18.23 5.98 -6.90
CA ILE A 404 16.92 5.73 -6.27
C ILE A 404 15.77 6.42 -7.03
N PHE A 405 16.00 7.56 -7.68
CA PHE A 405 14.95 8.26 -8.43
C PHE A 405 14.54 7.43 -9.64
N LYS A 406 15.52 6.89 -10.37
CA LYS A 406 15.31 6.01 -11.53
C LYS A 406 14.61 4.71 -11.11
N VAL A 407 15.04 4.10 -10.00
CA VAL A 407 14.40 2.90 -9.44
C VAL A 407 12.94 3.19 -9.06
N SER A 408 12.69 4.31 -8.41
CA SER A 408 11.33 4.72 -8.00
C SER A 408 10.41 4.94 -9.19
N VAL A 409 10.93 5.48 -10.31
CA VAL A 409 10.15 5.61 -11.56
C VAL A 409 9.80 4.24 -12.15
N VAL A 410 10.75 3.29 -12.17
CA VAL A 410 10.46 1.93 -12.66
C VAL A 410 9.41 1.25 -11.79
N LYS A 411 9.54 1.32 -10.45
CA LYS A 411 8.54 0.79 -9.52
C LYS A 411 7.17 1.45 -9.70
N ALA A 412 7.12 2.77 -9.89
CA ALA A 412 5.88 3.48 -10.19
C ALA A 412 5.23 3.00 -11.51
N ALA A 413 6.04 2.81 -12.56
CA ALA A 413 5.56 2.29 -13.84
C ALA A 413 5.01 0.86 -13.71
N VAL A 414 5.65 -0.01 -12.92
CA VAL A 414 5.14 -1.35 -12.59
C VAL A 414 3.77 -1.27 -11.93
N ILE A 415 3.60 -0.40 -10.92
CA ILE A 415 2.32 -0.20 -10.22
C ILE A 415 1.23 0.25 -11.20
N ILE A 416 1.53 1.25 -12.05
CA ILE A 416 0.59 1.78 -13.04
C ILE A 416 0.22 0.72 -14.09
N ALA A 417 1.18 -0.11 -14.52
CA ALA A 417 0.96 -1.16 -15.52
C ALA A 417 0.14 -2.33 -14.95
N SER A 418 0.37 -2.69 -13.68
CA SER A 418 -0.24 -3.87 -13.04
C SER A 418 -1.65 -3.62 -12.52
N GLU A 419 -2.10 -2.38 -12.42
CA GLU A 419 -3.44 -2.06 -11.94
C GLU A 419 -4.51 -2.23 -13.05
N GLU A 420 -5.56 -2.99 -12.73
CA GLU A 420 -6.80 -3.03 -13.52
C GLU A 420 -7.55 -1.72 -13.28
N ASN A 421 -7.15 -0.64 -13.96
CA ASN A 421 -7.71 0.69 -13.78
C ASN A 421 -9.24 0.70 -14.05
N GLN A 422 -10.02 0.91 -12.99
CA GLN A 422 -11.50 0.96 -13.07
C GLN A 422 -12.06 2.38 -13.16
N LEU A 423 -11.22 3.42 -13.01
CA LEU A 423 -11.67 4.81 -12.96
C LEU A 423 -11.42 5.53 -14.30
N PRO A 424 -12.42 6.24 -14.85
CA PRO A 424 -12.34 6.77 -16.21
C PRO A 424 -11.34 7.93 -16.37
N TRP A 425 -11.01 8.66 -15.30
CA TRP A 425 -10.06 9.78 -15.33
C TRP A 425 -8.61 9.38 -15.05
N ILE A 426 -8.35 8.15 -14.60
CA ILE A 426 -6.98 7.68 -14.39
C ILE A 426 -6.41 7.29 -15.75
N ALA A 427 -5.25 7.85 -16.11
CA ALA A 427 -4.60 7.52 -17.37
C ALA A 427 -3.97 6.12 -17.35
N SER A 428 -3.93 5.50 -18.52
CA SER A 428 -3.24 4.22 -18.74
C SER A 428 -1.72 4.42 -18.80
N ILE A 429 -0.98 3.32 -18.58
CA ILE A 429 0.47 3.21 -18.78
C ILE A 429 0.93 3.71 -20.16
N SER A 430 0.03 3.72 -21.16
CA SER A 430 0.34 4.22 -22.51
C SER A 430 0.84 5.67 -22.54
N ALA A 431 0.39 6.52 -21.61
CA ALA A 431 0.90 7.90 -21.51
C ALA A 431 2.38 7.97 -21.11
N LEU A 432 2.93 6.89 -20.53
CA LEU A 432 4.32 6.79 -20.12
C LEU A 432 5.22 6.18 -21.20
N HIS A 433 4.67 5.68 -22.31
CA HIS A 433 5.47 5.06 -23.37
C HIS A 433 6.49 6.03 -23.99
N GLY A 434 6.04 7.22 -24.39
CA GLY A 434 6.91 8.28 -24.92
C GLY A 434 8.10 8.61 -24.00
N PRO A 435 7.86 9.03 -22.74
CA PRO A 435 8.93 9.42 -21.83
C PRO A 435 9.81 8.26 -21.33
N LEU A 436 9.28 7.02 -21.21
CA LEU A 436 9.98 5.94 -20.52
C LEU A 436 10.63 4.88 -21.42
N CYS A 437 10.07 4.53 -22.60
CA CYS A 437 10.54 3.38 -23.39
C CYS A 437 12.06 3.38 -23.62
N SER A 438 12.63 4.50 -24.08
CA SER A 438 14.08 4.57 -24.32
C SER A 438 14.88 4.59 -23.03
N ARG A 439 14.39 5.26 -21.99
CA ARG A 439 15.11 5.44 -20.72
C ARG A 439 15.21 4.13 -19.96
N ILE A 440 14.12 3.36 -19.90
CA ILE A 440 14.08 2.05 -19.24
C ILE A 440 14.96 1.04 -19.97
N ARG A 441 14.94 1.02 -21.33
CA ARG A 441 15.83 0.16 -22.12
C ARG A 441 17.30 0.44 -21.85
N THR A 442 17.69 1.72 -21.85
CA THR A 442 19.07 2.11 -21.54
C THR A 442 19.44 1.71 -20.12
N LEU A 443 18.57 2.01 -19.14
CA LEU A 443 18.79 1.67 -17.74
C LEU A 443 18.97 0.16 -17.54
N PHE A 444 18.12 -0.66 -18.17
CA PHE A 444 18.22 -2.12 -18.12
C PHE A 444 19.57 -2.62 -18.63
N LEU A 445 20.01 -2.14 -19.80
CA LEU A 445 21.29 -2.55 -20.39
C LEU A 445 22.48 -2.11 -19.52
N GLU A 446 22.45 -0.90 -18.97
CA GLU A 446 23.49 -0.38 -18.06
C GLU A 446 23.62 -1.27 -16.82
N TYR A 447 22.50 -1.56 -16.15
CA TYR A 447 22.49 -2.36 -14.91
C TYR A 447 22.85 -3.81 -15.16
N TYR A 448 22.33 -4.41 -16.24
CA TYR A 448 22.65 -5.78 -16.63
C TYR A 448 24.13 -5.94 -16.99
N GLN A 449 24.72 -5.00 -17.74
CA GLN A 449 26.14 -5.03 -18.07
C GLN A 449 27.02 -4.83 -16.83
N SER A 450 26.62 -3.96 -15.91
CA SER A 450 27.33 -3.76 -14.64
C SER A 450 27.36 -5.05 -13.82
N GLU A 451 26.23 -5.75 -13.71
CA GLU A 451 26.11 -7.03 -13.00
C GLU A 451 26.99 -8.13 -13.61
N LEU A 452 27.09 -8.18 -14.95
CA LEU A 452 27.97 -9.13 -15.64
C LEU A 452 29.46 -8.87 -15.37
N ARG A 453 29.88 -7.60 -15.34
CA ARG A 453 31.27 -7.21 -15.06
C ARG A 453 31.68 -7.56 -13.63
N GLU A 454 30.79 -7.34 -12.66
CA GLU A 454 31.05 -7.64 -11.25
C GLU A 454 31.18 -9.16 -11.01
N LYS A 455 30.40 -9.98 -11.73
CA LYS A 455 30.56 -11.46 -11.74
C LYS A 455 31.88 -11.93 -12.35
N SER A 456 32.37 -11.27 -13.40
CA SER A 456 33.70 -11.59 -13.96
C SER A 456 34.84 -11.17 -13.03
N ASP A 457 34.75 -10.02 -12.37
CA ASP A 457 35.81 -9.52 -11.49
C ASP A 457 35.89 -10.31 -10.17
N THR A 458 34.76 -10.79 -9.64
CA THR A 458 34.73 -11.66 -8.46
C THR A 458 35.29 -13.05 -8.73
N SER A 459 35.17 -13.58 -9.96
CA SER A 459 35.86 -14.81 -10.39
C SER A 459 37.38 -14.65 -10.52
N SER A 460 37.84 -13.40 -10.67
CA SER A 460 39.25 -13.02 -10.87
C SER A 460 39.96 -12.63 -9.57
N GLN A 461 39.22 -12.32 -8.50
CA GLN A 461 39.74 -11.80 -7.22
C GLN A 461 39.44 -12.74 -6.04
N SER A 462 39.87 -14.00 -6.10
CA SER A 462 39.78 -14.92 -4.95
C SER A 462 40.83 -14.69 -3.84
N SER A 463 41.60 -13.60 -3.87
CA SER A 463 42.84 -13.51 -3.06
C SER A 463 43.07 -12.24 -2.24
N ARG A 464 42.11 -11.32 -2.07
CA ARG A 464 42.32 -10.14 -1.19
C ARG A 464 41.26 -9.98 -0.11
N LYS A 465 41.74 -10.01 1.15
CA LYS A 465 41.00 -9.82 2.40
C LYS A 465 40.50 -8.36 2.49
N GLY A 466 39.44 -8.02 1.76
CA GLY A 466 38.69 -6.77 1.94
C GLY A 466 37.88 -6.81 3.25
N GLY A 467 37.86 -5.69 3.97
CA GLY A 467 37.16 -5.54 5.26
C GLY A 467 35.65 -5.82 5.19
N SER A 468 35.08 -6.24 6.32
CA SER A 468 33.66 -6.65 6.47
C SER A 468 32.64 -5.62 5.93
N ARG A 469 32.94 -4.33 6.07
CA ARG A 469 32.06 -3.22 5.64
C ARG A 469 31.95 -3.08 4.13
N LEU A 470 33.09 -3.09 3.42
CA LEU A 470 33.12 -3.09 1.94
C LEU A 470 32.41 -4.32 1.36
N LYS A 471 32.56 -5.49 1.98
CA LYS A 471 31.82 -6.70 1.55
C LYS A 471 30.31 -6.58 1.74
N LYS A 472 29.84 -5.80 2.73
CA LYS A 472 28.40 -5.56 2.97
C LYS A 472 27.84 -4.57 1.96
N GLU A 473 28.55 -3.47 1.70
CA GLU A 473 28.17 -2.44 0.71
C GLU A 473 28.13 -2.99 -0.73
N VAL A 474 29.10 -3.82 -1.11
CA VAL A 474 29.09 -4.48 -2.44
C VAL A 474 27.88 -5.43 -2.58
N LYS A 475 27.54 -6.17 -1.50
CA LYS A 475 26.38 -7.07 -1.51
C LYS A 475 25.04 -6.34 -1.56
N THR A 476 24.91 -5.20 -0.89
CA THR A 476 23.68 -4.40 -0.95
C THR A 476 23.52 -3.76 -2.32
N ALA A 477 24.59 -3.20 -2.90
CA ALA A 477 24.56 -2.64 -4.24
C ALA A 477 24.21 -3.69 -5.32
N SER A 478 24.75 -4.92 -5.21
CA SER A 478 24.36 -6.01 -6.12
C SER A 478 22.89 -6.41 -5.96
N SER A 479 22.36 -6.37 -4.73
CA SER A 479 20.95 -6.68 -4.44
C SER A 479 20.00 -5.65 -5.07
N GLU A 480 20.29 -4.36 -4.93
CA GLU A 480 19.49 -3.27 -5.50
C GLU A 480 19.50 -3.29 -7.04
N ARG A 481 20.64 -3.64 -7.65
CA ARG A 481 20.74 -3.81 -9.11
C ARG A 481 19.87 -4.95 -9.60
N LEU A 482 19.91 -6.08 -8.91
CA LEU A 482 19.11 -7.26 -9.25
C LEU A 482 17.61 -6.99 -9.09
N GLU A 483 17.22 -6.26 -8.05
CA GLU A 483 15.84 -5.82 -7.83
C GLU A 483 15.35 -4.94 -8.98
N LEU A 484 16.14 -3.95 -9.40
CA LEU A 484 15.78 -3.09 -10.54
C LEU A 484 15.61 -3.91 -11.84
N ILE A 485 16.52 -4.85 -12.10
CA ILE A 485 16.44 -5.74 -13.27
C ILE A 485 15.12 -6.51 -13.25
N LEU A 486 14.74 -7.06 -12.09
CA LEU A 486 13.49 -7.80 -11.93
C LEU A 486 12.26 -6.91 -12.09
N ASP A 487 12.27 -5.69 -11.55
CA ASP A 487 11.18 -4.72 -11.75
C ASP A 487 11.00 -4.36 -13.23
N VAL A 488 12.09 -4.16 -13.98
CA VAL A 488 12.03 -3.90 -15.42
C VAL A 488 11.50 -5.11 -16.19
N LEU A 489 11.94 -6.33 -15.84
CA LEU A 489 11.43 -7.55 -16.47
C LEU A 489 9.94 -7.75 -16.18
N HIS A 490 9.50 -7.48 -14.95
CA HIS A 490 8.09 -7.54 -14.61
C HIS A 490 7.30 -6.47 -15.38
N LEU A 491 7.83 -5.26 -15.52
CA LEU A 491 7.21 -4.20 -16.32
C LEU A 491 7.05 -4.62 -17.79
N TYR A 492 8.07 -5.24 -18.40
CA TYR A 492 7.98 -5.76 -19.77
C TYR A 492 7.02 -6.94 -19.90
N GLN A 493 6.86 -7.75 -18.84
CA GLN A 493 5.88 -8.82 -18.82
C GLN A 493 4.45 -8.26 -18.77
N THR A 494 4.22 -7.22 -17.97
CA THR A 494 2.91 -6.60 -17.77
C THR A 494 2.52 -5.71 -18.95
N ASP A 495 3.45 -4.92 -19.49
CA ASP A 495 3.25 -4.07 -20.67
C ASP A 495 4.44 -4.17 -21.66
N PRO A 496 4.40 -5.14 -22.60
CA PRO A 496 5.48 -5.39 -23.55
C PRO A 496 5.80 -4.20 -24.47
N GLN A 497 4.88 -3.23 -24.63
CA GLN A 497 5.11 -2.06 -25.49
C GLN A 497 6.27 -1.20 -24.99
N LEU A 498 6.52 -1.17 -23.69
CA LEU A 498 7.67 -0.46 -23.10
C LEU A 498 9.03 -1.00 -23.56
N ALA A 499 9.10 -2.29 -23.93
CA ALA A 499 10.31 -2.90 -24.47
C ALA A 499 10.48 -2.66 -25.98
N ILE A 500 9.37 -2.61 -26.73
CA ILE A 500 9.40 -2.72 -28.20
C ILE A 500 9.28 -1.35 -28.89
N LEU A 501 8.52 -0.41 -28.32
CA LEU A 501 8.25 0.87 -28.96
C LEU A 501 9.53 1.72 -29.05
N VAL A 502 9.85 2.13 -30.28
CA VAL A 502 10.93 3.08 -30.58
C VAL A 502 10.30 4.42 -30.92
N TYR A 503 10.22 5.32 -29.94
CA TYR A 503 9.85 6.71 -30.22
C TYR A 503 10.99 7.39 -30.96
N LYS A 504 10.74 7.76 -32.23
CA LYS A 504 11.60 8.70 -32.94
C LYS A 504 11.47 10.03 -32.21
N LYS A 505 12.58 10.56 -31.69
CA LYS A 505 12.67 11.92 -31.15
C LYS A 505 12.07 12.85 -32.21
N GLU A 506 10.96 13.52 -31.91
CA GLU A 506 10.40 14.51 -32.82
C GLU A 506 11.50 15.49 -33.19
N GLN A 507 11.84 15.54 -34.47
CA GLN A 507 12.74 16.54 -35.00
C GLN A 507 12.04 17.88 -34.74
N THR A 508 12.60 18.67 -33.84
CA THR A 508 12.38 20.12 -33.84
C THR A 508 12.51 20.59 -35.29
N PRO A 509 11.51 21.25 -35.90
CA PRO A 509 11.68 21.72 -37.27
C PRO A 509 12.83 22.72 -37.26
N SER A 510 13.93 22.35 -37.91
CA SER A 510 15.01 23.26 -38.22
C SER A 510 14.43 24.38 -39.07
N PHE A 511 14.38 25.58 -38.50
CA PHE A 511 14.15 26.83 -39.23
C PHE A 511 15.32 27.04 -40.20
N ASP A 512 15.33 26.31 -41.32
CA ASP A 512 16.35 26.46 -42.36
C ASP A 512 15.84 25.95 -43.72
N GLN A 513 14.57 26.23 -44.06
CA GLN A 513 14.09 26.14 -45.46
C GLN A 513 13.03 27.20 -45.73
N LEU A 514 13.45 28.46 -45.81
CA LEU A 514 12.75 29.50 -46.58
C LEU A 514 13.77 30.26 -47.42
N THR A 515 14.31 29.60 -48.44
CA THR A 515 14.84 30.28 -49.62
C THR A 515 13.70 30.52 -50.59
N PHE A 516 13.39 31.80 -50.81
CA PHE A 516 12.50 32.31 -51.85
C PHE A 516 12.96 31.88 -53.24
N PRO A 517 12.00 31.81 -54.18
CA PRO A 517 12.06 32.64 -55.37
C PRO A 517 11.10 33.84 -55.32
#